data_AF-A0A391NGY1-F1
#
_entry.id   AF-A0A391NGY1-F1
#
_cell.length_a   1.000
_cell.length_b   1.000
_cell.length_c   1.000
_cell.angle_alpha   90.00
_cell.angle_beta   90.00
_cell.angle_gamma   90.00
#
_symmetry.space_group_name_H-M   'P 1'
#
loop_
_entity.id
_entity.type
_entity.pdbx_description
1 polymer ?
#
loop_
_entity_poly.entity_id
_entity_poly.type
_entity_poly.pdbx_seq_one_letter_code
_entity_poly.pdbx_strand_id
1 'polypeptide(L)' 'MLTCRQMSELGSDIIDNHLSVRTRLSVFMHLHMCSRCKRYIKQLELTSQVLQQLPFKNEAVDSQSILNRLQAPD' A
#
# COMPACT_ATOMS: atom_id res chain seq x y z
N MET A 1 0.19 -1.31 22.05
CA MET A 1 -0.98 -1.19 21.17
C MET A 1 -0.61 -0.30 20.00
N LEU A 2 -0.93 -0.68 18.76
CA LEU A 2 -0.71 0.17 17.61
C LEU A 2 -1.64 1.37 17.66
N THR A 3 -1.14 2.54 17.26
CA THR A 3 -1.98 3.71 17.00
C THR A 3 -2.61 3.60 15.60
N CYS A 4 -3.69 4.36 15.35
CA CYS A 4 -4.30 4.40 14.01
C CYS A 4 -3.31 4.87 12.93
N ARG A 5 -2.35 5.74 13.29
CA ARG A 5 -1.28 6.20 12.40
C ARG A 5 -0.30 5.08 12.06
N GLN A 6 0.16 4.35 13.06
CA GLN A 6 1.04 3.19 12.83
C GLN A 6 0.33 2.12 12.00
N MET A 7 -0.99 1.97 12.18
CA MET A 7 -1.82 1.08 11.36
C MET A 7 -1.87 1.51 9.89
N SER A 8 -1.90 2.81 9.58
CA SER A 8 -1.84 3.30 8.19
C SER A 8 -0.45 3.15 7.57
N GLU A 9 0.62 3.32 8.36
CA GLU A 9 1.99 3.13 7.88
C GLU A 9 2.26 1.66 7.50
N LEU A 10 1.65 0.71 8.21
CA LEU A 10 1.68 -0.72 7.89
C LEU A 10 0.71 -1.13 6.77
N GLY A 11 -0.08 -0.20 6.22
CA GLY A 11 -1.17 -0.50 5.28
C GLY A 11 -0.71 -1.36 4.10
N SER A 12 0.38 -0.97 3.42
CA SER A 12 0.92 -1.71 2.29
C SER A 12 1.40 -3.10 2.68
N ASP A 13 2.19 -3.22 3.77
CA ASP A 13 2.69 -4.50 4.25
C ASP A 13 1.56 -5.48 4.63
N ILE A 14 0.42 -4.96 5.10
CA ILE A 14 -0.78 -5.76 5.36
C ILE A 14 -1.35 -6.33 4.05
N ILE A 15 -1.49 -5.51 3.01
CA ILE A 15 -2.03 -5.93 1.71
C ILE A 15 -1.09 -6.93 1.03
N ASP A 16 0.21 -6.68 1.09
CA ASP A 16 1.22 -7.51 0.45
C ASP A 16 1.60 -8.75 1.29
N ASN A 17 1.04 -8.88 2.51
CA ASN A 17 1.32 -9.95 3.47
C ASN A 17 2.81 -10.03 3.89
N HIS A 18 3.49 -8.88 3.96
CA HIS A 18 4.89 -8.71 4.33
C HIS A 18 5.09 -8.40 5.83
N LEU A 19 4.25 -8.97 6.71
CA LEU A 19 4.31 -8.71 8.15
C LEU A 19 5.06 -9.76 8.95
N SER A 20 5.85 -9.32 9.93
CA SER A 20 6.37 -10.21 10.98
C SER A 20 5.22 -10.80 11.82
N VAL A 21 5.40 -12.01 12.38
CA VAL A 21 4.39 -12.71 13.19
C VAL A 21 3.91 -11.85 14.37
N ARG A 22 4.82 -11.12 15.03
CA ARG A 22 4.48 -10.22 16.16
C ARG A 22 3.63 -9.03 15.71
N THR A 23 3.97 -8.43 14.57
CA THR A 23 3.22 -7.29 14.00
C THR A 23 1.84 -7.74 13.59
N ARG A 24 1.72 -8.92 12.98
CA ARG A 24 0.43 -9.50 12.56
C ARG A 24 -0.55 -9.68 13.72
N LEU A 25 -0.08 -10.16 14.88
CA LEU A 25 -0.92 -10.24 16.08
C LEU A 25 -1.37 -8.86 16.57
N SER A 26 -0.47 -7.88 16.53
CA SER A 26 -0.77 -6.50 16.96
C SER A 26 -1.80 -5.83 16.05
N VAL A 27 -1.69 -6.05 14.73
CA VAL A 27 -2.67 -5.63 13.72
C VAL A 27 -4.03 -6.29 13.98
N PHE A 28 -4.04 -7.60 14.19
CA PHE A 28 -5.26 -8.34 14.48
C PHE A 28 -6.01 -7.77 15.70
N MET A 29 -5.30 -7.56 16.81
CA MET A 29 -5.89 -6.94 18.00
C MET A 29 -6.45 -5.54 17.71
N HIS A 30 -5.70 -4.71 16.99
CA HIS A 30 -6.14 -3.35 16.66
C HIS A 30 -7.41 -3.34 15.78
N LEU A 31 -7.48 -4.23 14.79
CA LEU A 31 -8.64 -4.38 13.91
C LEU A 31 -9.89 -4.88 14.64
N HIS A 32 -9.72 -5.65 15.72
CA HIS A 32 -10.82 -6.06 16.60
C HIS A 32 -11.36 -4.90 17.44
N MET A 33 -10.50 -3.95 17.83
CA MET A 33 -10.87 -2.83 18.71
C MET A 33 -11.27 -1.55 17.95
N CYS A 34 -10.81 -1.37 16.71
CA CYS A 34 -11.01 -0.14 15.94
C CYS A 34 -11.74 -0.41 14.62
N SER A 35 -13.04 -0.09 14.59
CA SER A 35 -13.89 -0.24 13.40
C SER A 35 -13.44 0.63 12.22
N ARG A 36 -12.87 1.81 12.48
CA ARG A 36 -12.35 2.73 11.45
C ARG A 36 -11.16 2.12 10.71
N CYS A 37 -10.20 1.56 11.44
CA CYS A 37 -9.06 0.88 10.83
C CYS A 37 -9.49 -0.37 10.05
N LYS A 38 -10.52 -1.10 10.54
CA LYS A 38 -11.11 -2.21 9.79
C LYS A 38 -11.70 -1.77 8.45
N ARG A 39 -12.40 -0.62 8.42
CA ARG A 39 -12.95 -0.06 7.18
C ARG A 39 -11.85 0.45 6.25
N TYR A 40 -10.83 1.11 6.81
CA TYR A 40 -9.67 1.59 6.07
C TYR A 40 -8.94 0.46 5.33
N ILE A 41 -8.63 -0.65 6.02
CA ILE A 41 -7.96 -1.79 5.38
C ILE A 41 -8.83 -2.41 4.29
N LYS A 42 -10.13 -2.60 4.52
CA LYS A 42 -11.05 -3.07 3.46
C LYS A 42 -11.06 -2.17 2.24
N GLN A 43 -11.05 -0.85 2.44
CA GLN A 43 -10.98 0.10 1.32
C GLN A 43 -9.64 -0.03 0.58
N LEU A 44 -8.54 -0.18 1.31
CA LEU A 44 -7.22 -0.35 0.72
C LEU A 44 -7.11 -1.65 -0.09
N GLU A 45 -7.64 -2.76 0.44
CA GLU A 45 -7.75 -4.05 -0.26
C GLU A 45 -8.55 -3.91 -1.56
N LEU A 46 -9.72 -3.26 -1.51
CA LEU A 46 -10.55 -3.03 -2.69
C LEU A 46 -9.82 -2.18 -3.75
N THR A 47 -9.16 -1.08 -3.33
CA THR A 47 -8.38 -0.25 -4.24
C THR A 47 -7.26 -1.06 -4.91
N SER A 48 -6.53 -1.87 -4.14
CA SER A 48 -5.47 -2.73 -4.68
C SER A 48 -6.01 -3.74 -5.70
N GLN A 49 -7.13 -4.41 -5.39
CA GLN A 49 -7.77 -5.36 -6.29
C GLN A 49 -8.25 -4.70 -7.58
N VAL A 50 -8.87 -3.53 -7.49
CA VAL A 50 -9.33 -2.77 -8.67
C VAL A 50 -8.13 -2.39 -9.54
N LEU A 51 -7.04 -1.90 -8.94
CA LEU A 51 -5.83 -1.57 -9.69
C LEU A 51 -5.27 -2.81 -10.40
N GLN A 52 -5.17 -3.95 -9.72
CA GLN A 52 -4.66 -5.20 -10.32
C GLN A 52 -5.50 -5.70 -11.51
N GLN A 53 -6.78 -5.32 -11.60
CA GLN A 53 -7.68 -5.67 -12.70
C GLN A 53 -7.60 -4.72 -13.88
N LEU A 54 -7.05 -3.51 -13.70
CA LEU A 54 -6.88 -2.58 -14.80
C LEU A 54 -5.80 -3.10 -15.76
N PRO A 55 -5.98 -2.92 -17.08
CA PRO A 55 -4.94 -3.25 -18.05
C PRO A 55 -3.80 -2.23 -17.89
N PHE A 56 -2.88 -2.52 -16.98
CA PHE A 56 -1.61 -1.83 -16.94
C PHE A 56 -0.82 -2.27 -18.17
N LYS A 57 -0.75 -1.35 -19.12
CA LYS A 57 0.08 -1.52 -20.29
C LYS A 57 1.53 -1.53 -19.80
N ASN A 58 2.12 -2.72 -19.70
CA ASN A 58 3.56 -2.92 -19.51
C ASN A 58 4.29 -2.54 -20.80
N GLU A 59 4.02 -1.35 -21.33
CA GLU A 59 4.90 -0.75 -22.31
C GLU A 59 6.21 -0.44 -21.59
N ALA A 60 7.32 -0.83 -22.21
CA ALA A 60 8.64 -0.45 -21.73
C ALA A 60 8.68 1.08 -21.68
N VAL A 61 8.59 1.62 -20.46
CA VAL A 61 8.73 3.05 -20.23
C VAL A 61 10.15 3.40 -20.65
N ASP A 62 10.28 4.24 -21.67
CA ASP A 62 11.57 4.74 -22.15
C ASP A 62 12.21 5.63 -21.07
N SER A 63 12.88 4.97 -20.15
CA SER A 63 13.49 5.58 -18.97
C SER A 63 14.60 6.54 -19.39
N GLN A 64 15.24 6.33 -20.54
CA GLN A 64 16.25 7.26 -21.05
C GLN A 64 15.62 8.58 -21.49
N SER A 65 14.45 8.56 -22.15
CA SER A 65 13.74 9.79 -22.51
C SER A 65 13.35 10.64 -21.29
N ILE A 66 12.98 10.00 -20.18
CA ILE A 66 12.63 10.67 -18.93
C ILE A 66 13.87 11.30 -18.28
N LEU A 67 14.97 10.55 -18.20
CA LEU A 67 16.24 11.04 -17.65
C LEU A 67 16.76 12.25 -18.42
N ASN A 68 16.70 12.21 -19.75
CA ASN A 68 17.14 13.32 -20.60
C ASN A 68 16.32 14.60 -20.35
N ARG A 69 15.02 14.48 -20.05
CA ARG A 69 14.18 15.65 -19.69
C ARG A 69 14.50 16.22 -18.31
N LEU A 70 14.79 15.36 -17.33
CA LEU A 70 15.17 15.80 -15.98
C LEU A 70 16.56 16.44 -15.93
N GLN A 71 17.44 16.06 -16.84
CA GLN A 71 18.81 16.57 -16.95
C GLN A 71 18.94 17.78 -17.88
N ALA A 72 17.91 18.11 -18.66
CA ALA A 72 17.92 19.32 -19.47
C ALA A 72 17.96 20.54 -18.53
N PRO A 73 18.96 21.43 -18.65
CA PRO A 73 18.93 22.71 -17.94
C PRO A 73 17.76 23.54 -18.48
N ASP A 74 17.08 24.27 -17.58
CA ASP A 74 15.99 25.21 -17.92
C ASP A 74 16.35 26.17 -19.07
#